data_AF-A0A5B2ZE77-F1
#
_entry.id   AF-A0A5B2ZE77-F1
#
_cell.length_a   1.000
_cell.length_b   1.000
_cell.length_c   1.000
_cell.angle_alpha   90.00
_cell.angle_beta   90.00
_cell.angle_gamma   90.00
#
_symmetry.space_group_name_H-M   'P 1'
#
loop_
_entity.id
_entity.type
_entity.pdbx_description
1 polymer ?
#
loop_
_entity_poly.entity_id
_entity_poly.type
_entity_poly.pdbx_seq_one_letter_code
_entity_poly.pdbx_strand_id
1 'polypeptide(L)'
;MHFSGPDIRRFPQMAIHDLGVVARRKRPGDFENCTNISLRNRYVYFAVDKVANSSIKNALYTIELEPVKRPPPSPFDKRLSPLLSPFQLPPDLLDEVLNSGRYFRFAFVRNPYSRTLSCYLDRILNPTAKPRAHLQRILARKGRPTEDISFETFVRAICEQPSAEQNSHWRVQTDDILWGDMEFDFIGKFERLWEDMAVVSTRIWGEVLPPMAASEVNKSPKVTNAGSKLRQYYTPELADLVYERFRSDFDTFGYDRELDAA
;
A
#
# COMPACT_ATOMS: atom_id res chain seq x y z
N MET A 1 -35.78 26.32 17.05
CA MET A 1 -35.50 25.34 15.98
C MET A 1 -34.17 24.67 16.31
N HIS A 2 -34.21 23.45 16.83
CA HIS A 2 -33.02 22.63 17.04
C HIS A 2 -32.79 21.80 15.78
N PHE A 3 -31.65 21.98 15.13
CA PHE A 3 -31.21 21.10 14.06
C PHE A 3 -30.47 19.93 14.69
N SER A 4 -31.18 18.82 14.85
CA SER A 4 -30.59 17.51 15.12
C SER A 4 -29.94 17.01 13.83
N GLY A 5 -28.61 16.96 13.80
CA GLY A 5 -27.87 16.33 12.70
C GLY A 5 -28.17 14.83 12.60
N PRO A 6 -27.95 14.21 11.42
CA PRO A 6 -28.28 12.81 11.21
C PRO A 6 -27.39 11.91 12.07
N ASP A 7 -28.06 11.04 12.82
CA ASP A 7 -27.49 9.94 13.61
C ASP A 7 -26.77 8.96 12.66
N ILE A 8 -25.44 9.08 12.61
CA ILE A 8 -24.58 8.12 11.92
C ILE A 8 -24.63 6.85 12.74
N ARG A 9 -25.46 5.91 12.28
CA ARG A 9 -25.58 4.57 12.86
C ARG A 9 -24.19 3.97 13.07
N ARG A 10 -23.75 3.95 14.32
CA ARG A 10 -22.57 3.19 14.75
C ARG A 10 -22.90 1.72 14.52
N PHE A 11 -22.42 1.17 13.41
CA PHE A 11 -22.29 -0.28 13.30
C PHE A 11 -21.38 -0.74 14.45
N PRO A 12 -21.67 -1.85 15.13
CA PRO A 12 -20.77 -2.38 16.14
C PRO A 12 -19.44 -2.67 15.46
N GLN A 13 -18.41 -1.89 15.80
CA GLN A 13 -17.03 -2.12 15.35
C GLN A 13 -16.64 -3.53 15.78
N MET A 14 -16.71 -4.49 14.84
CA MET A 14 -15.98 -5.74 15.01
C MET A 14 -14.51 -5.34 15.09
N ALA A 15 -13.90 -5.60 16.25
CA ALA A 15 -12.56 -5.13 16.50
C ALA A 15 -11.58 -5.77 15.50
N ILE A 16 -10.87 -4.94 14.75
CA ILE A 16 -10.00 -5.32 13.61
C ILE A 16 -8.87 -6.28 13.99
N HIS A 17 -8.62 -6.50 15.29
CA HIS A 17 -7.73 -7.56 15.74
C HIS A 17 -8.29 -8.98 15.52
N ASP A 18 -9.56 -9.13 15.12
CA ASP A 18 -10.06 -10.39 14.56
C ASP A 18 -9.44 -10.64 13.18
N LEU A 19 -8.44 -11.51 13.16
CA LEU A 19 -7.80 -11.97 11.92
C LEU A 19 -8.79 -12.58 10.92
N GLY A 20 -10.01 -12.96 11.34
CA GLY A 20 -11.11 -13.37 10.48
C GLY A 20 -11.63 -12.25 9.58
N VAL A 21 -11.63 -11.00 10.04
CA VAL A 21 -11.97 -9.83 9.19
C VAL A 21 -10.85 -9.58 8.18
N VAL A 22 -9.60 -9.58 8.66
CA VAL A 22 -8.41 -9.41 7.81
C VAL A 22 -8.36 -10.48 6.70
N ALA A 23 -8.59 -11.75 7.07
CA ALA A 23 -8.52 -12.91 6.16
C ALA A 23 -9.49 -12.85 4.98
N ARG A 24 -10.58 -12.08 5.09
CA ARG A 24 -11.53 -11.88 3.98
C ARG A 24 -10.93 -11.05 2.84
N ARG A 25 -9.95 -10.19 3.14
CA ARG A 25 -9.37 -9.22 2.19
C ARG A 25 -7.91 -9.48 1.86
N LYS A 26 -7.12 -9.94 2.84
CA LYS A 26 -5.69 -10.22 2.70
C LYS A 26 -5.23 -11.30 3.67
N ARG A 27 -4.05 -11.86 3.38
CA ARG A 27 -3.41 -12.82 4.30
C ARG A 27 -3.10 -12.13 5.63
N PRO A 28 -3.40 -12.73 6.80
CA PRO A 28 -3.05 -12.16 8.10
C PRO A 28 -1.57 -11.75 8.22
N GLY A 29 -0.66 -12.58 7.70
CA GLY A 29 0.76 -12.24 7.68
C GLY A 29 1.10 -10.97 6.87
N ASP A 30 0.30 -10.59 5.87
CA ASP A 30 0.50 -9.31 5.18
C ASP A 30 -0.01 -8.13 6.02
N PHE A 31 -1.02 -8.32 6.86
CA PHE A 31 -1.45 -7.29 7.81
C PHE A 31 -0.35 -7.02 8.84
N GLU A 32 0.27 -8.09 9.35
CA GLU A 32 1.42 -7.97 10.25
C GLU A 32 2.61 -7.24 9.60
N ASN A 33 2.96 -7.64 8.38
CA ASN A 33 4.16 -7.11 7.70
C ASN A 33 3.98 -5.69 7.14
N CYS A 34 2.75 -5.32 6.76
CA CYS A 34 2.46 -4.04 6.13
C CYS A 34 1.95 -2.97 7.11
N THR A 35 1.57 -3.32 8.33
CA THR A 35 1.19 -2.33 9.35
C THR A 35 2.43 -1.92 10.15
N ASN A 36 2.71 -0.62 10.22
CA ASN A 36 3.90 -0.06 10.86
C ASN A 36 3.47 0.95 11.91
N ILE A 37 3.68 0.62 13.18
CA ILE A 37 3.14 1.37 14.33
C ILE A 37 4.28 2.09 15.04
N SER A 38 4.10 3.40 15.27
CA SER A 38 4.92 4.18 16.17
C SER A 38 4.11 4.54 17.42
N LEU A 39 4.44 3.92 18.56
CA LEU A 39 3.85 4.32 19.85
C LEU A 39 4.39 5.68 20.30
N ARG A 40 5.63 6.00 19.94
CA ARG A 40 6.33 7.22 20.33
C ARG A 40 5.73 8.45 19.65
N ASN A 41 5.61 8.40 18.32
CA ASN A 41 5.11 9.51 17.51
C ASN A 41 3.61 9.37 17.20
N ARG A 42 2.95 8.35 17.77
CA ARG A 42 1.50 8.11 17.69
C ARG A 42 0.94 8.12 16.26
N TYR A 43 1.51 7.30 15.40
CA TYR A 43 0.99 7.09 14.06
C TYR A 43 0.99 5.61 13.66
N VAL A 44 0.18 5.28 12.66
CA VAL A 44 0.14 3.98 12.00
C VAL A 44 0.25 4.19 10.50
N TYR A 45 1.28 3.60 9.89
CA TYR A 45 1.45 3.59 8.45
C TYR A 45 1.08 2.22 7.88
N PHE A 46 0.02 2.19 7.07
CA PHE A 46 -0.41 1.01 6.30
C PHE A 46 0.30 1.01 4.95
N ALA A 47 1.32 0.17 4.83
CA ALA A 47 2.19 0.13 3.68
C ALA A 47 1.58 -0.67 2.52
N VAL A 48 1.37 0.00 1.39
CA VAL A 48 1.00 -0.63 0.12
C VAL A 48 2.24 -0.80 -0.75
N ASP A 49 2.39 -1.95 -1.42
CA ASP A 49 3.51 -2.14 -2.34
C ASP A 49 3.34 -1.30 -3.62
N LYS A 50 4.49 -0.89 -4.18
CA LYS A 50 4.61 -0.12 -5.45
C LYS A 50 4.14 1.34 -5.40
N VAL A 51 4.02 1.90 -4.19
CA VAL A 51 3.68 3.33 -3.92
C VAL A 51 4.85 4.12 -3.33
N ALA A 52 6.10 3.78 -3.68
CA ALA A 52 7.33 4.27 -3.01
C ALA A 52 7.48 3.86 -1.54
N ASN A 53 6.90 2.73 -1.15
CA ASN A 53 6.95 2.19 0.21
C ASN A 53 8.36 2.17 0.84
N SER A 54 9.41 1.81 0.08
CA SER A 54 10.79 1.83 0.60
C SER A 54 11.27 3.24 0.96
N SER A 55 10.90 4.24 0.17
CA SER A 55 11.27 5.64 0.43
C SER A 55 10.53 6.17 1.66
N ILE A 56 9.23 5.90 1.76
CA ILE A 56 8.41 6.28 2.91
C ILE A 56 8.96 5.63 4.20
N LYS A 57 9.21 4.32 4.17
CA LYS A 57 9.82 3.60 5.31
C LYS A 57 11.18 4.16 5.69
N ASN A 58 12.05 4.46 4.73
CA ASN A 58 13.36 5.04 5.02
C ASN A 58 13.26 6.41 5.70
N ALA A 59 12.32 7.27 5.24
CA ALA A 59 12.08 8.56 5.87
C ALA A 59 11.59 8.38 7.32
N LEU A 60 10.57 7.53 7.52
CA LEU A 60 10.05 7.23 8.86
C LEU A 60 11.13 6.63 9.77
N TYR A 61 11.92 5.67 9.29
CA TYR A 61 12.96 5.02 10.07
C TYR A 61 14.07 5.98 10.46
N THR A 62 14.46 6.88 9.55
CA THR A 62 15.43 7.94 9.83
C THR A 62 14.96 8.80 10.99
N ILE A 63 13.70 9.23 10.98
CA ILE A 63 13.12 10.09 12.03
C ILE A 63 13.01 9.33 13.37
N GLU A 64 12.54 8.08 13.35
CA GLU A 64 12.40 7.27 14.57
C GLU A 64 13.74 7.01 15.27
N LEU A 65 14.81 6.84 14.49
CA LEU A 65 16.14 6.47 14.98
C LEU A 65 17.09 7.67 15.21
N GLU A 66 16.72 8.87 14.78
CA GLU A 66 17.51 10.10 14.99
C GLU A 66 17.91 10.29 16.46
N PRO A 67 17.01 10.10 17.45
CA PRO A 67 17.32 10.41 18.86
C PRO A 67 18.30 9.44 19.51
N VAL A 68 18.47 8.25 18.91
CA VAL A 68 19.49 7.26 19.30
C VAL A 68 20.69 7.26 18.36
N LYS A 69 20.75 8.21 17.41
CA LYS A 69 21.83 8.40 16.42
C LYS A 69 22.20 7.12 15.68
N ARG A 70 21.19 6.30 15.33
CA ARG A 70 21.38 5.06 14.56
C ARG A 70 20.97 5.27 13.10
N PRO A 71 21.75 4.75 12.14
CA PRO A 71 21.33 4.78 10.74
C PRO A 71 20.09 3.90 10.54
N PRO A 72 19.18 4.26 9.61
CA PRO A 72 18.03 3.43 9.31
C PRO A 72 18.48 2.08 8.71
N PRO A 73 17.90 0.96 9.17
CA PRO A 73 18.17 -0.34 8.56
C PRO A 73 17.49 -0.45 7.20
N SER A 74 17.75 -1.56 6.50
CA SER A 74 17.09 -1.85 5.24
C SER A 74 15.56 -1.89 5.41
N PRO A 75 14.77 -1.16 4.60
CA PRO A 75 13.31 -1.14 4.69
C PRO A 75 12.67 -2.46 4.22
N PHE A 76 13.48 -3.37 3.67
CA PHE A 76 13.05 -4.68 3.18
C PHE A 76 13.12 -5.78 4.25
N ASP A 77 13.80 -5.54 5.38
CA ASP A 77 13.83 -6.48 6.50
C ASP A 77 12.99 -5.97 7.67
N LYS A 78 11.75 -6.47 7.75
CA LYS A 78 10.78 -6.08 8.79
C LYS A 78 11.29 -6.41 10.20
N ARG A 79 12.19 -7.38 10.37
CA ARG A 79 12.76 -7.76 11.69
C ARG A 79 13.65 -6.67 12.27
N LEU A 80 14.18 -5.80 11.42
CA LEU A 80 15.04 -4.68 11.81
C LEU A 80 14.24 -3.37 11.92
N SER A 81 12.94 -3.37 11.62
CA SER A 81 12.10 -2.18 11.64
C SER A 81 12.09 -1.53 13.03
N PRO A 82 12.31 -0.20 13.15
CA PRO A 82 12.04 0.52 14.40
C PRO A 82 10.54 0.65 14.70
N LEU A 83 9.68 0.38 13.70
CA LEU A 83 8.22 0.41 13.82
C LEU A 83 7.66 -0.97 14.13
N LEU A 84 6.74 -1.01 15.08
CA LEU A 84 6.11 -2.24 15.56
C LEU A 84 5.11 -2.80 14.54
N SER A 85 4.89 -4.10 14.63
CA SER A 85 3.84 -4.85 13.95
C SER A 85 2.70 -5.13 14.94
N PRO A 86 1.46 -5.34 14.45
CA PRO A 86 0.30 -5.63 15.30
C PRO A 86 0.54 -6.73 16.36
N PHE A 87 1.13 -7.87 16.00
CA PHE A 87 1.39 -8.98 16.92
C PHE A 87 2.33 -8.63 18.10
N GLN A 88 3.06 -7.52 18.01
CA GLN A 88 3.97 -7.07 19.06
C GLN A 88 3.26 -6.25 20.15
N LEU A 89 1.97 -5.93 19.97
CA LEU A 89 1.18 -5.18 20.93
C LEU A 89 0.19 -6.10 21.67
N PRO A 90 -0.07 -5.85 22.97
CA PRO A 90 -1.22 -6.43 23.65
C PRO A 90 -2.53 -6.05 22.94
N PRO A 91 -3.57 -6.90 22.97
CA PRO A 91 -4.83 -6.66 22.27
C PRO A 91 -5.46 -5.29 22.56
N ASP A 92 -5.51 -4.90 23.84
CA ASP A 92 -6.13 -3.64 24.27
C ASP A 92 -5.40 -2.41 23.70
N LEU A 93 -4.05 -2.48 23.64
CA LEU A 93 -3.24 -1.41 23.06
C LEU A 93 -3.33 -1.42 21.53
N LEU A 94 -3.43 -2.60 20.90
CA LEU A 94 -3.66 -2.68 19.46
C LEU A 94 -5.02 -2.08 19.09
N ASP A 95 -6.06 -2.36 19.86
CA ASP A 95 -7.38 -1.78 19.69
C ASP A 95 -7.34 -0.26 19.81
N GLU A 96 -6.67 0.26 20.84
CA GLU A 96 -6.42 1.70 20.99
C GLU A 96 -5.72 2.29 19.76
N VAL A 97 -4.63 1.67 19.29
CA VAL A 97 -3.82 2.15 18.17
C VAL A 97 -4.62 2.18 16.87
N LEU A 98 -5.51 1.22 16.66
CA LEU A 98 -6.25 1.06 15.42
C LEU A 98 -7.60 1.79 15.41
N ASN A 99 -8.24 1.95 16.56
CA ASN A 99 -9.63 2.44 16.64
C ASN A 99 -9.79 3.78 17.39
N SER A 100 -8.80 4.22 18.16
CA SER A 100 -8.90 5.51 18.87
C SER A 100 -8.41 6.68 18.03
N GLY A 101 -8.93 7.88 18.31
CA GLY A 101 -8.43 9.14 17.71
C GLY A 101 -7.08 9.61 18.25
N ARG A 102 -6.33 8.79 19.00
CA ARG A 102 -5.01 9.15 19.55
C ARG A 102 -3.87 8.89 18.58
N TYR A 103 -4.10 8.11 17.53
CA TYR A 103 -3.10 7.72 16.55
C TYR A 103 -3.49 8.23 15.16
N PHE A 104 -2.56 8.88 14.49
CA PHE A 104 -2.72 9.30 13.10
C PHE A 104 -2.49 8.11 12.16
N ARG A 105 -3.55 7.62 11.52
CA ARG A 105 -3.53 6.46 10.62
C ARG A 105 -3.51 6.93 9.18
N PHE A 106 -2.51 6.49 8.43
CA PHE A 106 -2.37 6.88 7.03
C PHE A 106 -1.87 5.75 6.14
N ALA A 107 -2.15 5.91 4.85
CA ALA A 107 -1.64 5.05 3.79
C ALA A 107 -1.28 5.89 2.56
N PHE A 108 -0.53 5.28 1.63
CA PHE A 108 -0.31 5.84 0.30
C PHE A 108 -0.83 4.87 -0.75
N VAL A 109 -1.48 5.42 -1.77
CA VAL A 109 -2.03 4.67 -2.91
C VAL A 109 -1.43 5.19 -4.21
N ARG A 110 -1.66 4.46 -5.29
CA ARG A 110 -1.17 4.80 -6.63
C ARG A 110 -2.22 4.44 -7.67
N ASN A 111 -2.27 5.17 -8.79
CA ASN A 111 -3.14 4.84 -9.91
C ASN A 111 -3.00 3.34 -10.28
N PRO A 112 -4.08 2.55 -10.29
CA PRO A 112 -4.01 1.09 -10.45
C PRO A 112 -3.29 0.64 -11.73
N TYR A 113 -3.42 1.37 -12.84
CA TYR A 113 -2.70 1.06 -14.08
C TYR A 113 -1.19 1.20 -13.91
N SER A 114 -0.75 2.35 -13.40
CA SER A 114 0.68 2.62 -13.23
C SER A 114 1.30 1.73 -12.15
N ARG A 115 0.53 1.37 -11.12
CA ARG A 115 0.95 0.42 -10.08
C ARG A 115 1.14 -0.98 -10.64
N THR A 116 0.18 -1.47 -11.43
CA THR A 116 0.23 -2.79 -12.09
C THR A 116 1.43 -2.90 -13.02
N LEU A 117 1.64 -1.91 -13.89
CA LEU A 117 2.80 -1.90 -14.79
C LEU A 117 4.13 -1.78 -14.01
N SER A 118 4.19 -0.98 -12.95
CA SER A 118 5.38 -0.90 -12.10
C SER A 118 5.70 -2.24 -11.42
N CYS A 119 4.68 -3.00 -11.00
CA CYS A 119 4.86 -4.35 -10.49
C CYS A 119 5.45 -5.28 -11.55
N TYR A 120 4.88 -5.28 -12.75
CA TYR A 120 5.38 -6.11 -13.85
C TYR A 120 6.87 -5.84 -14.14
N LEU A 121 7.21 -4.57 -14.36
CA LEU A 121 8.57 -4.16 -14.76
C LEU A 121 9.62 -4.44 -13.67
N ASP A 122 9.30 -4.25 -12.39
CA ASP A 122 10.26 -4.44 -11.28
C ASP A 122 10.30 -5.87 -10.74
N ARG A 123 9.14 -6.55 -10.69
CA ARG A 123 9.01 -7.82 -9.97
C ARG A 123 8.77 -9.02 -10.86
N ILE A 124 8.16 -8.86 -12.03
CA ILE A 124 7.88 -9.99 -12.93
C ILE A 124 8.99 -10.16 -13.96
N LEU A 125 9.56 -9.07 -14.48
CA LEU A 125 10.71 -9.15 -15.39
C LEU A 125 12.02 -9.52 -14.68
N ASN A 126 12.07 -9.48 -13.35
CA ASN A 126 13.23 -9.93 -12.58
C ASN A 126 13.13 -11.44 -12.29
N PRO A 127 13.99 -12.30 -12.88
CA PRO A 127 13.91 -13.76 -12.72
C PRO A 127 14.04 -14.25 -11.27
N THR A 128 14.74 -13.49 -10.42
CA THR A 128 15.03 -13.87 -9.03
C THR A 128 13.99 -13.35 -8.02
N ALA A 129 13.02 -12.56 -8.47
CA ALA A 129 12.07 -11.90 -7.58
C ALA A 129 11.02 -12.90 -7.06
N LYS A 130 10.83 -12.93 -5.73
CA LYS A 130 9.81 -13.78 -5.07
C LYS A 130 8.38 -13.62 -5.65
N PRO A 131 7.91 -12.40 -6.03
CA PRO A 131 6.60 -12.26 -6.66
C PRO A 131 6.49 -12.96 -8.02
N ARG A 132 7.56 -13.00 -8.84
CA ARG A 132 7.61 -13.78 -10.09
C ARG A 132 7.43 -15.27 -9.80
N ALA A 133 8.20 -15.82 -8.87
CA ALA A 133 8.07 -17.23 -8.49
C ALA A 133 6.67 -17.58 -7.94
N HIS A 134 6.01 -16.63 -7.26
CA HIS A 134 4.63 -16.77 -6.84
C HIS A 134 3.66 -16.83 -8.02
N LEU A 135 3.82 -15.93 -9.00
CA LEU A 135 3.02 -15.93 -10.23
C LEU A 135 3.23 -17.22 -11.05
N GLN A 136 4.47 -17.69 -11.19
CA GLN A 136 4.79 -18.93 -11.90
C GLN A 136 4.05 -20.13 -11.30
N ARG A 137 3.95 -20.22 -9.97
CA ARG A 137 3.16 -21.27 -9.30
C ARG A 137 1.67 -21.19 -9.62
N ILE A 138 1.11 -19.99 -9.76
CA ILE A 138 -0.28 -19.79 -10.15
C ILE A 138 -0.50 -20.23 -11.61
N LEU A 139 0.39 -19.81 -12.51
CA LEU A 139 0.34 -20.18 -13.92
C LEU A 139 0.48 -21.69 -14.13
N ALA A 140 1.45 -22.33 -13.46
CA ALA A 140 1.67 -23.77 -13.53
C ALA A 140 0.44 -24.58 -13.09
N ARG A 141 -0.23 -24.17 -12.00
CA ARG A 141 -1.49 -24.81 -11.54
C ARG A 141 -2.63 -24.72 -12.55
N LYS A 142 -2.58 -23.71 -13.42
CA LYS A 142 -3.55 -23.50 -14.50
C LYS A 142 -3.10 -24.08 -15.84
N GLY A 143 -1.97 -24.82 -15.88
CA GLY A 143 -1.39 -25.36 -17.10
C GLY A 143 -0.91 -24.29 -18.09
N ARG A 144 -0.56 -23.08 -17.61
CA ARG A 144 -0.10 -21.96 -18.44
C ARG A 144 1.43 -21.84 -18.42
N PRO A 145 2.06 -21.32 -19.49
CA PRO A 145 3.51 -21.10 -19.56
C PRO A 145 4.05 -20.22 -18.42
N THR A 146 5.26 -20.52 -17.93
CA THR A 146 5.89 -19.87 -16.76
C THR A 146 7.21 -19.15 -17.03
N GLU A 147 7.82 -19.36 -18.20
CA GLU A 147 9.12 -18.81 -18.58
C GLU A 147 8.97 -17.36 -19.08
N ASP A 148 8.34 -17.15 -20.24
CA ASP A 148 8.17 -15.84 -20.86
C ASP A 148 6.81 -15.22 -20.54
N ILE A 149 6.66 -14.75 -19.30
CA ILE A 149 5.42 -14.13 -18.83
C ILE A 149 5.31 -12.72 -19.42
N SER A 150 4.48 -12.58 -20.47
CA SER A 150 4.12 -11.27 -21.04
C SER A 150 3.29 -10.42 -20.06
N PHE A 151 3.18 -9.12 -20.34
CA PHE A 151 2.33 -8.22 -19.54
C PHE A 151 0.86 -8.64 -19.58
N GLU A 152 0.36 -9.05 -20.75
CA GLU A 152 -0.98 -9.62 -20.90
C GLU A 152 -1.17 -10.85 -20.02
N THR A 153 -0.24 -11.81 -20.06
CA THR A 153 -0.32 -13.03 -19.25
C THR A 153 -0.36 -12.70 -17.76
N PHE A 154 0.45 -11.72 -17.34
CA PHE A 154 0.46 -11.21 -15.98
C PHE A 154 -0.88 -10.58 -15.59
N VAL A 155 -1.40 -9.63 -16.36
CA VAL A 155 -2.68 -8.93 -16.09
C VAL A 155 -3.82 -9.92 -15.98
N ARG A 156 -3.97 -10.82 -16.95
CA ARG A 156 -5.03 -11.85 -16.94
C ARG A 156 -4.91 -12.74 -15.70
N ALA A 157 -3.70 -13.18 -15.36
CA ALA A 157 -3.49 -14.03 -14.19
C ALA A 157 -3.82 -13.36 -12.86
N ILE A 158 -3.51 -12.06 -12.68
CA ILE A 158 -3.81 -11.34 -11.44
C ILE A 158 -5.28 -10.91 -11.33
N CYS A 159 -5.94 -10.66 -12.46
CA CYS A 159 -7.35 -10.27 -12.48
C CYS A 159 -8.29 -11.45 -12.23
N GLU A 160 -7.85 -12.69 -12.47
CA GLU A 160 -8.59 -13.90 -12.12
C GLU A 160 -8.53 -14.24 -10.61
N GLN A 161 -7.72 -13.56 -9.80
CA GLN A 161 -7.53 -13.87 -8.38
C GLN A 161 -8.44 -13.01 -7.49
N PRO A 162 -9.13 -13.59 -6.49
CA PRO A 162 -9.75 -12.81 -5.42
C PRO A 162 -8.68 -12.12 -4.55
N SER A 163 -9.02 -11.01 -3.90
CA SER A 163 -8.04 -10.13 -3.24
C SER A 163 -7.28 -10.84 -2.10
N ALA A 164 -7.95 -11.73 -1.38
CA ALA A 164 -7.36 -12.54 -0.32
C ALA A 164 -6.23 -13.46 -0.81
N GLU A 165 -6.28 -13.88 -2.08
CA GLU A 165 -5.26 -14.73 -2.71
C GLU A 165 -4.16 -13.93 -3.42
N GLN A 166 -4.43 -12.67 -3.78
CA GLN A 166 -3.46 -11.82 -4.45
C GLN A 166 -2.22 -11.56 -3.57
N ASN A 167 -1.06 -11.46 -4.21
CA ASN A 167 0.16 -10.99 -3.56
C ASN A 167 0.04 -9.48 -3.28
N SER A 168 0.63 -8.99 -2.18
CA SER A 168 0.64 -7.57 -1.80
C SER A 168 1.08 -6.63 -2.93
N HIS A 169 1.98 -7.09 -3.81
CA HIS A 169 2.49 -6.30 -4.94
C HIS A 169 1.45 -5.96 -6.02
N TRP A 170 0.35 -6.71 -6.09
CA TRP A 170 -0.74 -6.50 -7.06
C TRP A 170 -2.13 -6.64 -6.47
N ARG A 171 -2.26 -6.70 -5.13
CA ARG A 171 -3.57 -6.72 -4.46
C ARG A 171 -4.30 -5.41 -4.69
N VAL A 172 -5.62 -5.46 -4.84
CA VAL A 172 -6.50 -4.28 -4.76
C VAL A 172 -6.17 -3.45 -3.51
N GLN A 173 -5.90 -2.16 -3.67
CA GLN A 173 -5.35 -1.31 -2.60
C GLN A 173 -6.37 -1.05 -1.49
N THR A 174 -7.65 -0.86 -1.82
CA THR A 174 -8.73 -0.76 -0.82
C THR A 174 -8.76 -1.99 0.07
N ASP A 175 -8.54 -3.18 -0.49
CA ASP A 175 -8.48 -4.41 0.31
C ASP A 175 -7.16 -4.56 1.07
N ASP A 176 -6.05 -4.08 0.50
CA ASP A 176 -4.74 -4.17 1.15
C ASP A 176 -4.64 -3.31 2.41
N ILE A 177 -5.34 -2.17 2.43
CA ILE A 177 -5.46 -1.26 3.58
C ILE A 177 -6.71 -1.52 4.43
N LEU A 178 -7.52 -2.53 4.10
CA LEU A 178 -8.76 -2.86 4.81
C LEU A 178 -9.79 -1.69 4.82
N TRP A 179 -9.89 -0.96 3.71
CA TRP A 179 -10.80 0.17 3.56
C TRP A 179 -12.25 -0.20 3.86
N GLY A 180 -12.92 0.58 4.70
CA GLY A 180 -14.28 0.34 5.17
C GLY A 180 -14.36 -0.55 6.42
N ASP A 181 -13.30 -1.31 6.73
CA ASP A 181 -13.13 -1.91 8.06
C ASP A 181 -12.22 -1.02 8.94
N MET A 182 -11.31 -0.25 8.33
CA MET A 182 -10.38 0.67 8.98
C MET A 182 -10.68 2.13 8.61
N GLU A 183 -10.59 3.04 9.59
CA GLU A 183 -10.62 4.48 9.37
C GLU A 183 -9.21 5.05 9.19
N PHE A 184 -9.07 6.00 8.26
CA PHE A 184 -7.82 6.66 7.93
C PHE A 184 -7.96 8.17 8.10
N ASP A 185 -6.97 8.78 8.74
CA ASP A 185 -6.88 10.23 8.89
C ASP A 185 -6.30 10.88 7.63
N PHE A 186 -5.56 10.13 6.81
CA PHE A 186 -5.00 10.60 5.54
C PHE A 186 -4.69 9.46 4.56
N ILE A 187 -5.03 9.67 3.28
CA ILE A 187 -4.63 8.81 2.16
C ILE A 187 -3.84 9.67 1.17
N GLY A 188 -2.53 9.45 1.11
CA GLY A 188 -1.65 10.12 0.15
C GLY A 188 -1.63 9.41 -1.20
N LYS A 189 -1.24 10.14 -2.26
CA LYS A 189 -1.09 9.63 -3.62
C LYS A 189 0.39 9.60 -4.01
N PHE A 190 0.84 8.50 -4.59
CA PHE A 190 2.20 8.36 -5.14
C PHE A 190 2.51 9.43 -6.19
N GLU A 191 1.49 9.85 -6.95
CA GLU A 191 1.60 10.90 -7.96
C GLU A 191 1.99 12.27 -7.37
N ARG A 192 1.75 12.48 -6.06
CA ARG A 192 2.05 13.70 -5.29
C ARG A 192 2.87 13.36 -4.05
N LEU A 193 3.78 12.38 -4.18
CA LEU A 193 4.41 11.71 -3.04
C LEU A 193 5.02 12.70 -2.05
N TRP A 194 5.77 13.68 -2.52
CA TRP A 194 6.51 14.58 -1.63
C TRP A 194 5.62 15.63 -0.97
N GLU A 195 4.61 16.13 -1.70
CA GLU A 195 3.59 17.02 -1.18
C GLU A 195 2.79 16.34 -0.07
N ASP A 196 2.37 15.09 -0.32
CA ASP A 196 1.58 14.33 0.64
C ASP A 196 2.44 13.83 1.82
N MET A 197 3.73 13.56 1.61
CA MET A 197 4.69 13.30 2.70
C MET A 197 4.88 14.53 3.60
N ALA A 198 4.89 15.73 3.03
CA ALA A 198 4.94 16.97 3.81
C ALA A 198 3.67 17.17 4.66
N VAL A 199 2.49 16.79 4.14
CA VAL A 199 1.24 16.79 4.92
C VAL A 199 1.33 15.81 6.08
N VAL A 200 1.77 14.57 5.83
CA VAL A 200 1.97 13.56 6.89
C VAL A 200 2.93 14.07 7.95
N SER A 201 4.05 14.67 7.53
CA SER A 201 5.05 15.22 8.45
C SER A 201 4.46 16.31 9.34
N THR A 202 3.75 17.26 8.75
CA THR A 202 3.12 18.36 9.48
C THR A 202 2.06 17.85 10.46
N ARG A 203 1.30 16.82 10.09
CA ARG A 203 0.28 16.21 10.96
C ARG A 203 0.88 15.51 12.19
N ILE A 204 2.02 14.85 12.02
CA ILE A 204 2.65 14.06 13.10
C ILE A 204 3.56 14.95 13.98
N TRP A 205 4.35 15.84 13.38
CA TRP A 205 5.40 16.59 14.07
C TRP A 205 5.18 18.10 14.12
N GLY A 206 4.14 18.63 13.48
CA GLY A 206 3.86 20.07 13.43
C GLY A 206 4.72 20.84 12.42
N GLU A 207 5.65 20.19 11.74
CA GLU A 207 6.52 20.76 10.71
C GLU A 207 6.90 19.73 9.63
N VAL A 208 7.47 20.20 8.53
CA VAL A 208 8.00 19.34 7.47
C VAL A 208 9.44 18.97 7.79
N LEU A 209 9.65 17.75 8.30
CA LEU A 209 10.99 17.26 8.65
C LEU A 209 11.80 16.96 7.38
N PRO A 210 13.13 17.18 7.37
CA PRO A 210 13.96 17.01 6.18
C PRO A 210 13.83 15.65 5.46
N PRO A 211 13.75 14.49 6.16
CA PRO A 211 13.55 13.19 5.48
C PRO A 211 12.22 13.06 4.73
N MET A 212 11.23 13.88 5.07
CA MET A 212 9.89 13.93 4.48
C MET A 212 9.74 15.09 3.48
N ALA A 213 10.71 16.00 3.42
CA ALA A 213 10.72 17.12 2.50
C ALA A 213 11.14 16.69 1.09
N ALA A 214 10.67 17.44 0.09
CA ALA A 214 11.13 17.33 -1.29
C ALA A 214 12.58 17.83 -1.43
N SER A 215 13.56 17.07 -0.92
CA SER A 215 14.98 17.43 -1.00
C SER A 215 15.74 16.39 -1.82
N GLU A 216 15.84 16.61 -3.13
CA GLU A 216 16.81 16.00 -4.07
C GLU A 216 16.96 14.45 -4.13
N VAL A 217 16.12 13.66 -3.45
CA VAL A 217 16.21 12.18 -3.45
C VAL A 217 15.34 11.53 -4.53
N ASN A 218 15.29 12.08 -5.74
CA ASN A 218 14.72 11.37 -6.92
C ASN A 218 15.77 10.46 -7.57
N LYS A 219 16.48 9.68 -6.75
CA LYS A 219 17.31 8.56 -7.22
C LYS A 219 16.94 7.29 -6.47
N SER A 220 15.66 6.91 -6.50
CA SER A 220 15.40 5.48 -6.44
C SER A 220 15.99 4.89 -7.73
N PRO A 221 17.01 4.00 -7.67
CA PRO A 221 17.61 3.42 -8.88
C PRO A 221 16.63 2.56 -9.70
N LYS A 222 15.37 2.45 -9.26
CA LYS A 222 14.31 1.65 -9.87
C LYS A 222 13.01 2.43 -10.13
N VAL A 223 13.08 3.74 -10.37
CA VAL A 223 11.91 4.43 -10.95
C VAL A 223 11.66 3.83 -12.34
N THR A 224 10.75 2.86 -12.41
CA THR A 224 10.37 2.16 -13.65
C THR A 224 9.80 3.08 -14.74
N ASN A 225 9.57 4.35 -14.41
CA ASN A 225 8.85 5.35 -15.21
C ASN A 225 7.55 4.80 -15.81
N ALA A 226 6.86 3.92 -15.07
CA ALA A 226 5.74 3.14 -15.58
C ALA A 226 4.60 4.01 -16.12
N GLY A 227 4.33 5.17 -15.51
CA GLY A 227 3.31 6.13 -16.00
C GLY A 227 3.54 6.51 -17.46
N SER A 228 4.78 6.91 -17.81
CA SER A 228 5.13 7.28 -19.19
C SER A 228 5.05 6.13 -20.21
N LYS A 229 4.98 4.87 -19.74
CA LYS A 229 4.99 3.67 -20.58
C LYS A 229 3.62 3.00 -20.68
N LEU A 230 2.57 3.54 -20.06
CA LEU A 230 1.26 2.90 -20.01
C LEU A 230 0.76 2.50 -21.41
N ARG A 231 0.80 3.42 -22.38
CA ARG A 231 0.35 3.19 -23.76
C ARG A 231 1.17 2.15 -24.54
N GLN A 232 2.38 1.82 -24.09
CA GLN A 232 3.21 0.79 -24.72
C GLN A 232 2.81 -0.63 -24.30
N TYR A 233 2.13 -0.77 -23.15
CA TYR A 233 1.82 -2.05 -22.54
C TYR A 233 0.32 -2.34 -22.48
N TYR A 234 -0.51 -1.32 -22.32
CA TYR A 234 -1.96 -1.48 -22.25
C TYR A 234 -2.60 -1.43 -23.63
N THR A 235 -3.34 -2.48 -23.96
CA THR A 235 -4.42 -2.41 -24.94
C THR A 235 -5.71 -1.97 -24.23
N PRO A 236 -6.74 -1.49 -24.95
CA PRO A 236 -8.03 -1.17 -24.36
C PRO A 236 -8.61 -2.32 -23.54
N GLU A 237 -8.49 -3.56 -24.03
CA GLU A 237 -9.01 -4.75 -23.36
C GLU A 237 -8.28 -5.03 -22.03
N LEU A 238 -6.95 -4.84 -21.99
CA LEU A 238 -6.19 -4.99 -20.73
C LEU A 238 -6.51 -3.87 -19.75
N ALA A 239 -6.77 -2.66 -20.25
CA ALA A 239 -7.15 -1.53 -19.41
C ALA A 239 -8.53 -1.75 -18.78
N ASP A 240 -9.48 -2.30 -19.54
CA ASP A 240 -10.80 -2.65 -19.02
C ASP A 240 -10.71 -3.79 -17.98
N LEU A 241 -9.89 -4.81 -18.21
CA LEU A 241 -9.68 -5.88 -17.22
C LEU A 241 -9.12 -5.35 -15.89
N VAL A 242 -8.14 -4.45 -15.95
CA VAL A 242 -7.59 -3.82 -14.75
C VAL A 242 -8.61 -2.87 -14.12
N TYR A 243 -9.35 -2.09 -14.90
CA TYR A 243 -10.41 -1.24 -14.36
C TYR A 243 -11.42 -2.07 -13.58
N GLU A 244 -11.99 -3.13 -14.18
CA GLU A 244 -13.00 -3.94 -13.52
C GLU A 244 -12.46 -4.65 -12.27
N ARG A 245 -11.23 -5.19 -12.33
CA ARG A 245 -10.65 -5.88 -11.16
C ARG A 245 -10.37 -4.94 -10.00
N PHE A 246 -9.90 -3.73 -10.29
CA PHE A 246 -9.43 -2.75 -9.32
C PHE A 246 -10.42 -1.58 -9.15
N ARG A 247 -11.68 -1.74 -9.57
CA ARG A 247 -12.69 -0.67 -9.62
C ARG A 247 -12.83 0.08 -8.29
N SER A 248 -12.78 -0.64 -7.17
CA SER A 248 -12.83 -0.02 -5.85
C SER A 248 -11.67 0.95 -5.60
N ASP A 249 -10.46 0.68 -6.12
CA ASP A 249 -9.34 1.62 -6.01
C ASP A 249 -9.60 2.89 -6.83
N PHE A 250 -10.16 2.75 -8.03
CA PHE A 250 -10.50 3.89 -8.89
C PHE A 250 -11.56 4.77 -8.22
N ASP A 251 -12.66 4.16 -7.80
CA ASP A 251 -13.81 4.86 -7.22
C ASP A 251 -13.46 5.49 -5.87
N THR A 252 -12.78 4.74 -4.99
CA THR A 252 -12.50 5.19 -3.62
C THR A 252 -11.46 6.30 -3.57
N PHE A 253 -10.42 6.20 -4.41
CA PHE A 253 -9.30 7.15 -4.38
C PHE A 253 -9.40 8.23 -5.46
N GLY A 254 -10.48 8.24 -6.24
CA GLY A 254 -10.72 9.22 -7.29
C GLY A 254 -9.61 9.18 -8.34
N TYR A 255 -9.38 8.01 -8.94
CA TYR A 255 -8.55 7.85 -10.13
C TYR A 255 -9.43 7.74 -11.37
N ASP A 256 -8.98 8.35 -12.45
CA ASP A 256 -9.68 8.29 -13.73
C ASP A 256 -9.56 6.89 -14.36
N ARG A 257 -10.64 6.47 -15.01
CA ARG A 257 -10.67 5.23 -15.80
C ARG A 257 -9.82 5.33 -17.07
N GLU A 258 -9.68 6.54 -17.62
CA GLU A 258 -8.87 6.73 -18.81
C GLU A 258 -7.39 6.55 -18.47
N LEU A 259 -6.64 5.95 -19.40
CA LEU A 259 -5.18 5.92 -19.28
C LEU A 259 -4.68 7.35 -19.49
N ASP A 260 -4.30 8.02 -18.40
CA ASP A 260 -3.77 9.38 -18.41
C ASP A 260 -2.87 9.62 -19.62
N ALA A 261 -3.20 10.67 -20.38
CA ALA A 261 -2.33 11.17 -21.44
C ALA A 261 -1.02 11.65 -20.80
N ALA A 262 0.10 11.17 -21.33
CA ALA A 262 1.43 11.61 -20.92
C ALA A 262 1.59 13.13 -20.99
#